data_AF-A0A3N5KBM5-F1
#
_entry.id   AF-A0A3N5KBM5-F1
#
_cell.length_a   1.000
_cell.length_b   1.000
_cell.length_c   1.000
_cell.angle_alpha   90.00
_cell.angle_beta   90.00
_cell.angle_gamma   90.00
#
_symmetry.space_group_name_H-M   'P 1'
#
loop_
_entity.id
_entity.type
_entity.pdbx_description
1 polymer ?
#
loop_
_entity_poly.entity_id
_entity_poly.type
_entity_poly.pdbx_seq_one_letter_code
_entity_poly.pdbx_strand_id
1 'polypeptide(L)'
;MHHKRWIRLGPTAMAMAIAMAIAMAMVGVGCGDSTNTTTTVTTPGSAEAGEVTVQVFFTPTEAVETDCSITSPVNRTVQGPDVLANTLTALLTGPTASEREGGLQSWFSADTADALRSVEIIDGTAHIDFEDFRTTLSSATSSCGSDILMNQLDRTLEQFPTVQRTLYSFEGD
;
A
#
# COMPACT_ATOMS: atom_id res chain seq x y z
N MET A 1 51.64 4.20 -16.51
CA MET A 1 51.30 3.83 -17.91
C MET A 1 50.77 2.41 -17.82
N HIS A 2 49.52 2.01 -18.10
CA HIS A 2 48.39 2.47 -18.90
C HIS A 2 47.11 2.07 -18.13
N HIS A 3 46.21 3.02 -17.80
CA HIS A 3 44.92 3.28 -18.45
C HIS A 3 43.82 2.21 -18.20
N LYS A 4 42.71 2.54 -17.52
CA LYS A 4 41.44 3.12 -18.08
C LYS A 4 40.71 2.02 -18.89
N ARG A 5 39.43 1.62 -18.69
CA ARG A 5 38.15 2.30 -18.42
C ARG A 5 37.14 1.18 -18.06
N TRP A 6 36.42 1.22 -16.94
CA TRP A 6 35.00 1.62 -16.83
C TRP A 6 34.18 1.53 -18.12
N ILE A 7 33.22 0.60 -18.15
CA ILE A 7 32.06 0.67 -19.05
C ILE A 7 30.82 0.74 -18.15
N ARG A 8 30.27 1.94 -18.07
CA ARG A 8 28.95 2.29 -17.55
C ARG A 8 27.97 2.42 -18.72
N LEU A 9 26.74 1.98 -18.49
CA LEU A 9 25.45 2.41 -19.07
C LEU A 9 25.36 2.49 -20.61
N GLY A 10 24.52 1.70 -21.27
CA GLY A 10 23.07 1.89 -21.33
C GLY A 10 22.66 2.22 -22.79
N PRO A 11 21.43 2.65 -23.06
CA PRO A 11 20.27 1.83 -23.40
C PRO A 11 19.89 1.94 -24.90
N THR A 12 19.41 0.85 -25.51
CA THR A 12 18.62 0.91 -26.76
C THR A 12 17.58 -0.20 -26.70
N ALA A 13 16.36 0.12 -26.31
CA ALA A 13 15.30 0.61 -27.19
C ALA A 13 14.71 -0.52 -28.06
N MET A 14 13.47 -0.89 -27.69
CA MET A 14 12.32 -0.85 -28.58
C MET A 14 12.25 -1.90 -29.70
N ALA A 15 11.43 -2.92 -29.47
CA ALA A 15 10.59 -3.50 -30.52
C ALA A 15 9.39 -4.22 -29.88
N MET A 16 8.40 -3.42 -29.50
CA MET A 16 7.05 -3.89 -29.17
C MET A 16 6.33 -4.14 -30.49
N ALA A 17 6.01 -5.39 -30.80
CA ALA A 17 5.15 -5.75 -31.93
C ALA A 17 4.21 -6.88 -31.49
N ILE A 18 3.04 -6.52 -30.99
CA ILE A 18 1.90 -7.42 -30.90
C ILE A 18 0.75 -6.75 -31.64
N ALA A 19 0.61 -7.12 -32.90
CA ALA A 19 -0.61 -6.92 -33.67
C ALA A 19 -1.38 -8.24 -33.65
N MET A 20 -2.56 -8.27 -33.04
CA MET A 20 -3.69 -9.01 -33.62
C MET A 20 -5.00 -8.59 -32.95
N ALA A 21 -5.95 -8.30 -33.82
CA ALA A 21 -7.30 -7.84 -33.54
C ALA A 21 -8.18 -8.93 -32.94
N ILE A 22 -9.27 -8.52 -32.28
CA ILE A 22 -10.63 -8.98 -32.60
C ILE A 22 -11.59 -7.86 -32.15
N ALA A 23 -12.24 -7.25 -33.14
CA ALA A 23 -13.43 -6.44 -32.96
C ALA A 23 -14.63 -7.39 -32.84
N MET A 24 -15.49 -7.18 -31.85
CA MET A 24 -16.85 -7.71 -31.89
C MET A 24 -17.81 -6.67 -31.32
N ALA A 25 -18.46 -5.97 -32.24
CA ALA A 25 -19.53 -5.04 -31.99
C ALA A 25 -20.80 -5.81 -31.60
N MET A 26 -21.46 -5.36 -30.54
CA MET A 26 -22.87 -5.66 -30.28
C MET A 26 -23.58 -4.33 -30.09
N VAL A 27 -24.55 -4.10 -30.97
CA VAL A 27 -25.43 -2.95 -31.04
C VAL A 27 -26.49 -3.07 -29.94
N GLY A 28 -26.71 -1.97 -29.21
CA GLY A 28 -27.84 -1.83 -28.29
C GLY A 28 -28.37 -0.40 -28.33
N VAL A 29 -29.24 -0.12 -29.30
CA VAL A 29 -30.04 1.11 -29.35
C VAL A 29 -31.18 0.97 -28.33
N GLY A 30 -31.19 1.84 -27.32
CA GLY A 30 -32.32 2.01 -26.40
C GLY A 30 -32.52 3.49 -26.13
N CYS A 31 -33.47 4.11 -26.84
CA CYS A 31 -34.04 5.39 -26.45
C CYS A 31 -35.02 5.15 -25.29
N GLY A 32 -34.72 5.75 -24.13
CA GLY A 32 -35.64 5.85 -23.00
C GLY A 32 -35.51 7.22 -22.38
N ASP A 33 -36.36 8.14 -22.82
CA ASP A 33 -36.63 9.41 -22.16
C ASP A 33 -37.42 9.12 -20.88
N SER A 34 -36.87 9.52 -19.74
CA SER A 34 -37.62 9.66 -18.50
C SER A 34 -36.96 10.75 -17.68
N THR A 35 -37.45 11.97 -17.90
CA THR A 35 -37.34 13.09 -16.98
C THR A 35 -37.92 12.67 -15.63
N ASN A 36 -37.05 12.30 -14.69
CA ASN A 36 -37.43 12.25 -13.28
C ASN A 36 -36.61 13.28 -12.50
N THR A 37 -37.24 14.44 -12.31
CA THR A 37 -36.87 15.44 -11.30
C THR A 37 -36.87 14.75 -9.94
N THR A 38 -35.72 14.18 -9.56
CA THR A 38 -35.53 13.71 -8.20
C THR A 38 -35.13 14.92 -7.37
N THR A 39 -36.12 15.48 -6.68
CA THR A 39 -35.93 16.32 -5.51
C THR A 39 -34.97 15.60 -4.56
N THR A 40 -33.72 16.06 -4.50
CA THR A 40 -32.80 15.71 -3.43
C THR A 40 -33.33 16.33 -2.15
N VAL A 41 -34.07 15.52 -1.39
CA VAL A 41 -34.30 15.74 0.04
C VAL A 41 -32.94 15.59 0.71
N THR A 42 -32.36 16.72 1.10
CA THR A 42 -31.21 16.80 1.99
C THR A 42 -31.58 16.13 3.32
N THR A 43 -31.22 14.85 3.44
CA THR A 43 -31.14 14.14 4.73
C THR A 43 -29.79 14.49 5.35
N PRO A 44 -29.73 14.93 6.62
CA PRO A 44 -28.46 15.23 7.26
C PRO A 44 -27.67 13.95 7.54
N GLY A 45 -26.51 13.82 6.88
CA GLY A 45 -25.27 13.27 7.43
C GLY A 45 -25.31 11.87 8.03
N SER A 46 -25.42 10.84 7.18
CA SER A 46 -24.76 9.55 7.44
C SER A 46 -23.38 9.65 6.78
N ALA A 47 -22.29 9.48 7.53
CA ALA A 47 -20.96 9.39 6.94
C ALA A 47 -20.97 8.30 5.86
N GLU A 48 -20.84 8.69 4.59
CA GLU A 48 -20.96 7.76 3.46
C GLU A 48 -19.79 6.80 3.47
N ALA A 49 -20.11 5.49 3.49
CA ALA A 49 -19.17 4.45 3.10
C ALA A 49 -18.77 4.73 1.66
N GLY A 50 -17.49 5.04 1.45
CA GLY A 50 -16.95 5.41 0.16
C GLY A 50 -15.52 4.94 0.06
N GLU A 51 -15.06 4.80 -1.18
CA GLU A 51 -13.68 4.44 -1.48
C GLU A 51 -12.76 5.65 -1.26
N VAL A 52 -11.65 5.42 -0.57
CA VAL A 52 -10.61 6.42 -0.31
C VAL A 52 -9.29 5.89 -0.84
N THR A 53 -8.58 6.71 -1.60
CA THR A 53 -7.20 6.40 -2.01
C THR A 53 -6.23 6.78 -0.90
N VAL A 54 -5.42 5.82 -0.48
CA VAL A 54 -4.39 5.94 0.56
C VAL A 54 -3.05 5.46 0.01
N GLN A 55 -1.96 5.75 0.70
CA GLN A 55 -0.65 5.19 0.38
C GLN A 55 -0.24 4.15 1.43
N VAL A 56 0.34 3.05 0.96
CA VAL A 56 1.14 2.12 1.77
C VAL A 56 2.57 2.20 1.29
N PHE A 57 3.53 2.01 2.20
CA PHE A 57 4.94 2.19 1.89
C PHE A 57 5.68 0.86 1.93
N PHE A 58 6.45 0.57 0.87
CA PHE A 58 7.30 -0.62 0.76
C PHE A 58 8.74 -0.23 0.43
N THR A 59 9.69 -1.12 0.69
CA THR A 59 11.11 -0.84 0.47
C THR A 59 11.53 -1.28 -0.93
N PRO A 60 12.20 -0.42 -1.73
CA PRO A 60 12.85 -0.86 -2.95
C PRO A 60 14.00 -1.82 -2.65
N THR A 61 14.09 -2.93 -3.36
CA THR A 61 15.09 -3.99 -3.11
C THR A 61 16.51 -3.49 -3.31
N GLU A 62 16.72 -2.63 -4.28
CA GLU A 62 17.99 -1.94 -4.53
C GLU A 62 18.42 -0.99 -3.40
N ALA A 63 17.47 -0.50 -2.60
CA ALA A 63 17.76 0.41 -1.50
C ALA A 63 18.28 -0.32 -0.26
N VAL A 64 17.92 -1.59 -0.05
CA VAL A 64 18.29 -2.37 1.16
C VAL A 64 19.80 -2.41 1.40
N GLU A 65 20.61 -2.47 0.34
CA GLU A 65 22.07 -2.53 0.45
C GLU A 65 22.71 -1.16 0.79
N THR A 66 21.97 -0.06 0.59
CA THR A 66 22.48 1.31 0.74
C THR A 66 21.88 2.01 1.95
N ASP A 67 20.57 1.93 2.11
CA ASP A 67 19.80 2.53 3.19
C ASP A 67 18.45 1.82 3.34
N CYS A 68 18.35 1.04 4.41
CA CYS A 68 17.16 0.27 4.79
C CYS A 68 15.95 1.15 5.14
N SER A 69 16.18 2.45 5.33
CA SER A 69 15.16 3.42 5.70
C SER A 69 14.33 3.90 4.51
N ILE A 70 14.81 3.68 3.28
CA ILE A 70 14.14 4.18 2.07
C ILE A 70 12.85 3.40 1.82
N THR A 71 11.77 4.14 1.58
CA THR A 71 10.47 3.59 1.21
C THR A 71 9.94 4.25 -0.06
N SER A 72 9.09 3.52 -0.77
CA SER A 72 8.36 3.98 -1.95
C SER A 72 6.85 3.86 -1.69
N PRO A 73 6.06 4.91 -1.95
CA PRO A 73 4.62 4.85 -1.78
C PRO A 73 3.96 4.03 -2.88
N VAL A 74 2.90 3.32 -2.51
CA VAL A 74 2.00 2.59 -3.39
C VAL A 74 0.56 2.99 -3.06
N ASN A 75 -0.19 3.43 -4.07
CA ASN A 75 -1.59 3.78 -3.88
C ASN A 75 -2.43 2.52 -3.69
N ARG A 76 -3.29 2.54 -2.67
CA ARG A 76 -4.31 1.53 -2.41
C ARG A 76 -5.67 2.21 -2.28
N THR A 77 -6.72 1.51 -2.69
CA THR A 77 -8.09 1.94 -2.46
C THR A 77 -8.65 1.17 -1.28
N VAL A 78 -9.15 1.89 -0.28
CA VAL A 78 -9.71 1.32 0.95
C VAL A 78 -11.12 1.85 1.19
N GLN A 79 -11.94 1.10 1.94
CA GLN A 79 -13.29 1.53 2.28
C GLN A 79 -13.28 2.42 3.53
N GLY A 80 -14.10 3.47 3.54
CA GLY A 80 -14.49 4.19 4.75
C GLY A 80 -15.65 3.49 5.48
N PRO A 81 -15.89 3.79 6.77
CA PRO A 81 -15.24 4.84 7.57
C PRO A 81 -13.89 4.46 8.21
N ASP A 82 -13.54 3.16 8.28
CA ASP A 82 -12.36 2.65 8.97
C ASP A 82 -11.07 2.76 8.14
N VAL A 83 -10.84 3.93 7.53
CA VAL A 83 -9.76 4.15 6.56
C VAL A 83 -8.39 3.77 7.12
N LEU A 84 -8.08 4.14 8.37
CA LEU A 84 -6.78 3.85 8.98
C LEU A 84 -6.57 2.34 9.18
N ALA A 85 -7.56 1.63 9.72
CA ALA A 85 -7.49 0.18 9.90
C ALA A 85 -7.35 -0.53 8.54
N ASN A 86 -8.16 -0.14 7.56
CA ASN A 86 -8.10 -0.73 6.22
C ASN A 86 -6.79 -0.42 5.48
N THR A 87 -6.17 0.73 5.73
CA THR A 87 -4.81 1.04 5.24
C THR A 87 -3.77 0.11 5.86
N LEU A 88 -3.83 -0.13 7.18
CA LEU A 88 -2.93 -1.06 7.84
C LEU A 88 -3.11 -2.49 7.33
N THR A 89 -4.35 -2.96 7.17
CA THR A 89 -4.62 -4.26 6.53
C THR A 89 -4.04 -4.33 5.12
N ALA A 90 -4.14 -3.26 4.32
CA ALA A 90 -3.54 -3.20 2.99
C ALA A 90 -2.00 -3.27 3.02
N LEU A 91 -1.36 -2.64 4.01
CA LEU A 91 0.08 -2.74 4.25
C LEU A 91 0.47 -4.16 4.69
N LEU A 92 -0.26 -4.73 5.65
CA LEU A 92 -0.04 -6.07 6.20
C LEU A 92 -0.27 -7.19 5.18
N THR A 93 -1.04 -6.95 4.13
CA THR A 93 -1.15 -7.86 2.98
C THR A 93 0.15 -7.90 2.16
N GLY A 94 0.98 -6.87 2.29
CA GLY A 94 2.25 -6.73 1.60
C GLY A 94 2.11 -6.30 0.12
N PRO A 95 3.25 -6.28 -0.60
CA PRO A 95 3.24 -5.95 -2.02
C PRO A 95 2.50 -7.02 -2.82
N THR A 96 1.99 -6.66 -4.00
CA THR A 96 1.45 -7.61 -4.97
C THR A 96 2.57 -8.36 -5.70
N ALA A 97 2.24 -9.39 -6.48
CA ALA A 97 3.24 -10.10 -7.28
C ALA A 97 3.95 -9.15 -8.27
N SER A 98 3.18 -8.31 -8.98
CA SER A 98 3.73 -7.32 -9.91
C SER A 98 4.55 -6.23 -9.24
N GLU A 99 4.20 -5.82 -8.02
CA GLU A 99 5.02 -4.87 -7.23
C GLU A 99 6.36 -5.48 -6.82
N ARG A 100 6.38 -6.77 -6.46
CA ARG A 100 7.63 -7.51 -6.17
C ARG A 100 8.49 -7.66 -7.41
N GLU A 101 7.89 -8.01 -8.55
CA GLU A 101 8.57 -8.04 -9.85
C GLU A 101 9.12 -6.67 -10.24
N GLY A 102 8.43 -5.59 -9.84
CA GLY A 102 8.87 -4.21 -9.94
C GLY A 102 9.94 -3.79 -8.94
N GLY A 103 10.40 -4.70 -8.07
CA GLY A 103 11.50 -4.48 -7.14
C GLY A 103 11.09 -4.02 -5.74
N LEU A 104 9.82 -4.01 -5.38
CA LEU A 104 9.37 -3.68 -4.01
C LEU A 104 9.39 -4.91 -3.10
N GLN A 105 9.76 -4.71 -1.84
CA GLN A 105 9.77 -5.76 -0.82
C GLN A 105 9.18 -5.28 0.51
N SER A 106 8.73 -6.25 1.30
CA SER A 106 8.20 -6.06 2.64
C SER A 106 8.36 -7.36 3.43
N TRP A 107 8.38 -7.25 4.76
CA TRP A 107 8.19 -8.40 5.64
C TRP A 107 6.73 -8.86 5.69
N PHE A 108 5.80 -8.01 5.25
CA PHE A 108 4.39 -8.31 5.16
C PHE A 108 4.06 -9.10 3.89
N SER A 109 3.07 -9.97 4.01
CA SER A 109 2.60 -10.85 2.95
C SER A 109 1.14 -11.24 3.19
N ALA A 110 0.59 -12.09 2.32
CA ALA A 110 -0.74 -12.66 2.55
C ALA A 110 -0.87 -13.35 3.91
N ASP A 111 0.22 -13.90 4.45
CA ASP A 111 0.23 -14.59 5.75
C ASP A 111 0.07 -13.63 6.95
N THR A 112 0.29 -12.33 6.74
CA THR A 112 0.11 -11.29 7.78
C THR A 112 -1.13 -10.44 7.56
N ALA A 113 -1.90 -10.66 6.49
CA ALA A 113 -3.01 -9.79 6.07
C ALA A 113 -4.07 -9.62 7.17
N ASP A 114 -4.37 -10.68 7.91
CA ASP A 114 -5.38 -10.70 8.96
C ASP A 114 -4.80 -10.44 10.36
N ALA A 115 -3.53 -10.09 10.46
CA ALA A 115 -2.85 -9.96 11.74
C ALA A 115 -3.17 -8.65 12.50
N LEU A 116 -4.06 -7.79 12.00
CA LEU A 116 -4.47 -6.58 12.70
C LEU A 116 -5.60 -6.91 13.69
N ARG A 117 -5.35 -6.74 14.99
CA ARG A 117 -6.36 -6.99 16.04
C ARG A 117 -7.18 -5.75 16.34
N SER A 118 -6.51 -4.61 16.56
CA SER A 118 -7.19 -3.36 16.85
C SER A 118 -6.36 -2.14 16.48
N VAL A 119 -7.05 -1.03 16.22
CA VAL A 119 -6.44 0.28 16.08
C VAL A 119 -7.29 1.34 16.76
N GLU A 120 -6.67 2.18 17.56
CA GLU A 120 -7.32 3.30 18.21
C GLU A 120 -6.39 4.52 18.22
N ILE A 121 -6.96 5.72 18.05
CA ILE A 121 -6.21 6.96 18.25
C ILE A 121 -6.65 7.60 19.56
N ILE A 122 -5.72 7.69 20.52
CA ILE A 122 -5.93 8.33 21.83
C ILE A 122 -4.95 9.50 21.95
N ASP A 123 -5.47 10.72 22.10
CA ASP A 123 -4.67 11.94 22.24
C ASP A 123 -3.59 12.12 21.15
N GLY A 124 -3.91 11.72 19.92
CA GLY A 124 -3.00 11.77 18.77
C GLY A 124 -1.97 10.63 18.70
N THR A 125 -2.05 9.64 19.58
CA THR A 125 -1.23 8.43 19.53
C THR A 125 -2.05 7.29 18.93
N ALA A 126 -1.57 6.70 17.84
CA ALA A 126 -2.16 5.49 17.26
C ALA A 126 -1.65 4.27 18.04
N HIS A 127 -2.54 3.62 18.78
CA HIS A 127 -2.33 2.34 19.44
C HIS A 127 -2.75 1.24 18.47
N ILE A 128 -1.79 0.40 18.06
CA ILE A 128 -2.01 -0.62 17.04
C ILE A 128 -1.60 -1.95 17.64
N ASP A 129 -2.57 -2.85 17.74
CA ASP A 129 -2.38 -4.19 18.27
C ASP A 129 -2.40 -5.20 17.13
N PHE A 130 -1.40 -6.07 17.13
CA PHE A 130 -1.25 -7.12 16.14
C PHE A 130 -1.36 -8.51 16.76
N GLU A 131 -1.81 -9.49 15.97
CA GLU A 131 -1.54 -10.89 16.27
C GLU A 131 -0.04 -11.16 16.26
N ASP A 132 0.43 -12.14 17.03
CA ASP A 132 1.86 -12.46 17.08
C ASP A 132 2.34 -13.15 15.79
N PHE A 133 2.74 -12.33 14.82
CA PHE A 133 3.39 -12.78 13.60
C PHE A 133 4.92 -12.70 13.67
N ARG A 134 5.54 -12.51 14.85
CA ARG A 134 7.01 -12.37 14.93
C ARG A 134 7.75 -13.60 14.42
N THR A 135 7.14 -14.78 14.49
CA THR A 135 7.70 -16.01 13.94
C THR A 135 7.75 -16.03 12.42
N THR A 136 6.92 -15.25 11.72
CA THR A 136 6.95 -15.11 10.26
C THR A 136 8.03 -14.11 9.82
N LEU A 137 8.47 -13.24 10.74
CA LEU A 137 9.49 -12.21 10.53
C LEU A 137 10.93 -12.75 10.65
N SER A 138 11.24 -13.91 10.08
CA SER A 138 12.52 -14.61 10.30
C SER A 138 13.80 -13.82 9.95
N SER A 139 13.69 -12.70 9.22
CA SER A 139 14.80 -11.81 8.88
C SER A 139 14.62 -10.36 9.31
N ALA A 140 13.48 -10.02 9.93
CA ALA A 140 13.26 -8.66 10.45
C ALA A 140 14.07 -8.37 11.72
N THR A 141 14.68 -9.38 12.36
CA THR A 141 15.45 -9.20 13.60
C THR A 141 16.86 -8.65 13.39
N SER A 142 17.30 -8.47 12.15
CA SER A 142 18.53 -7.73 11.84
C SER A 142 18.29 -6.23 12.01
N SER A 143 19.33 -5.41 12.22
CA SER A 143 19.17 -3.95 12.31
C SER A 143 18.43 -3.38 11.11
N CYS A 144 18.86 -3.76 9.90
CA CYS A 144 18.22 -3.36 8.65
C CYS A 144 16.78 -3.90 8.54
N GLY A 145 16.54 -5.13 8.99
CA GLY A 145 15.21 -5.71 9.02
C GLY A 145 14.24 -4.91 9.89
N SER A 146 14.68 -4.49 11.08
CA SER A 146 13.90 -3.63 11.98
C SER A 146 13.62 -2.28 11.35
N ASP A 147 14.62 -1.65 10.71
CA ASP A 147 14.46 -0.37 10.03
C ASP A 147 13.42 -0.46 8.90
N ILE A 148 13.48 -1.53 8.09
CA ILE A 148 12.50 -1.81 7.04
C ILE A 148 11.09 -1.95 7.63
N LEU A 149 10.93 -2.75 8.68
CA LEU A 149 9.63 -2.98 9.31
C LEU A 149 9.03 -1.68 9.85
N MET A 150 9.80 -0.95 10.65
CA MET A 150 9.35 0.25 11.33
C MET A 150 9.08 1.38 10.35
N ASN A 151 9.94 1.60 9.36
CA ASN A 151 9.69 2.65 8.38
C ASN A 151 8.47 2.38 7.50
N GLN A 152 8.17 1.13 7.16
CA GLN A 152 6.96 0.84 6.39
C GLN A 152 5.70 1.14 7.20
N LEU A 153 5.68 0.80 8.49
CA LEU A 153 4.59 1.13 9.40
C LEU A 153 4.46 2.65 9.61
N ASP A 154 5.54 3.31 10.04
CA ASP A 154 5.52 4.72 10.39
C ASP A 154 5.18 5.59 9.18
N ARG A 155 5.80 5.38 8.01
CA ARG A 155 5.52 6.15 6.80
C ARG A 155 4.07 6.00 6.33
N THR A 156 3.50 4.81 6.51
CA THR A 156 2.10 4.53 6.18
C THR A 156 1.13 5.25 7.13
N LEU A 157 1.50 5.42 8.40
CA LEU A 157 0.66 6.06 9.40
C LEU A 157 0.83 7.58 9.45
N GLU A 158 2.03 8.09 9.16
CA GLU A 158 2.35 9.53 9.09
C GLU A 158 1.50 10.29 8.07
N GLN A 159 0.91 9.61 7.09
CA GLN A 159 0.00 10.25 6.13
C GLN A 159 -1.30 10.76 6.80
N PHE A 160 -1.64 10.23 7.98
CA PHE A 160 -2.84 10.62 8.72
C PHE A 160 -2.50 11.76 9.69
N PRO A 161 -3.01 12.98 9.48
CA PRO A 161 -2.66 14.14 10.32
C PRO A 161 -3.14 14.01 11.77
N THR A 162 -4.05 13.08 12.06
CA THR A 162 -4.50 12.75 13.42
C THR A 162 -3.50 11.87 14.17
N VAL A 163 -2.54 11.24 13.48
CA VAL A 163 -1.50 10.40 14.06
C VAL A 163 -0.23 11.23 14.24
N GLN A 164 0.10 11.53 15.50
CA GLN A 164 1.31 12.25 15.90
C GLN A 164 2.37 11.31 16.48
N ARG A 165 1.95 10.16 17.00
CA ARG A 165 2.80 9.10 17.56
C ARG A 165 2.20 7.74 17.26
N THR A 166 3.03 6.71 17.26
CA THR A 166 2.65 5.33 17.05
C THR A 166 3.11 4.49 18.25
N LEU A 167 2.26 3.55 18.66
CA LEU A 167 2.56 2.54 19.66
C LEU A 167 2.08 1.20 19.11
N TYR A 168 3.01 0.24 19.01
CA TYR A 168 2.75 -1.09 18.48
C TYR A 168 2.80 -2.11 19.62
N SER A 169 1.79 -2.96 19.70
CA SER A 169 1.74 -4.11 20.59
C SER A 169 1.51 -5.39 19.82
N PHE A 170 1.89 -6.51 20.43
CA PHE A 170 1.53 -7.85 19.95
C PHE A 170 0.72 -8.52 21.05
N GLU A 171 -0.52 -8.92 20.75
CA GLU A 171 -1.42 -9.53 21.75
C GLU A 171 -1.65 -8.66 23.01
N GLY A 172 -1.47 -7.34 22.90
CA GLY A 172 -1.57 -6.38 24.00
C GLY A 172 -0.31 -6.20 24.87
N ASP A 173 0.81 -6.85 24.55
CA ASP A 173 2.11 -6.70 25.22
C ASP A 173 2.96 -5.51 24.71
#